data_AF-A0A956EMD4-F1
#
_entry.id   AF-A0A956EMD4-F1
#
_cell.length_a   1.000
_cell.length_b   1.000
_cell.length_c   1.000
_cell.angle_alpha   90.00
_cell.angle_beta   90.00
_cell.angle_gamma   90.00
#
_symmetry.space_group_name_H-M   'P 1'
#
loop_
_entity.id
_entity.type
_entity.pdbx_description
1 polymer ?
#
loop_
_entity_poly.entity_id
_entity_poly.type
_entity_poly.pdbx_seq_one_letter_code
_entity_poly.pdbx_strand_id
1 'polypeptide(L)'
;MGWLEPEHEYTRGAVDPSDLRRLCELAVDPWMPAVAGGFHVCRFCGFTGGLECQGIKLTGLGWSNLYIPDGNRIYEAPSMIVHYIDAHGYAPPEEFLKAVRKCPEMNSPEYDELILSSGGKSLMEPPSQ
;
A
#
# COMPACT_ATOMS: atom_id res chain seq x y z
N MET A 1 6.58 -2.61 -4.68
CA MET A 1 5.49 -3.14 -5.51
C MET A 1 5.00 -2.03 -6.42
N GLY A 2 4.88 -2.26 -7.73
CA GLY A 2 4.50 -1.21 -8.68
C GLY A 2 3.00 -1.14 -8.97
N TRP A 3 2.61 -0.12 -9.73
CA TRP A 3 1.29 -0.02 -10.37
C TRP A 3 1.14 -1.14 -11.41
N LEU A 4 -0.02 -1.82 -11.43
CA LEU A 4 -0.28 -2.86 -12.42
C LEU A 4 -0.74 -2.22 -13.74
N GLU A 5 -0.15 -2.70 -14.84
CA GLU A 5 -0.43 -2.24 -16.20
C GLU A 5 -0.72 -3.43 -17.12
N PRO A 6 -1.61 -3.30 -18.13
CA PRO A 6 -1.94 -4.38 -19.06
C PRO A 6 -0.74 -4.98 -19.80
N GLU A 7 0.30 -4.18 -20.01
CA GLU A 7 1.53 -4.56 -20.72
C GLU A 7 2.50 -5.39 -19.87
N HIS A 8 2.23 -5.54 -18.56
CA HIS A 8 3.09 -6.26 -17.63
C HIS A 8 2.34 -7.40 -16.93
N GLU A 9 2.87 -8.61 -17.06
CA GLU A 9 2.36 -9.77 -16.33
C GLU A 9 2.54 -9.57 -14.81
N TYR A 10 1.60 -10.11 -14.05
CA TYR A 10 1.65 -10.12 -12.60
C TYR A 10 1.20 -11.46 -12.05
N THR A 11 1.70 -11.78 -10.85
CA THR A 11 1.35 -12.98 -10.11
C THR A 11 -0.13 -12.95 -9.72
N ARG A 12 -0.83 -14.05 -9.97
CA ARG A 12 -2.23 -14.24 -9.58
C ARG A 12 -2.38 -15.41 -8.64
N GLY A 13 -3.34 -15.32 -7.73
CA GLY A 13 -3.58 -16.37 -6.75
C GLY A 13 -4.48 -15.91 -5.61
N ALA A 14 -4.77 -16.84 -4.71
CA ALA A 14 -5.50 -16.53 -3.49
C ALA A 14 -4.61 -15.74 -2.52
N VAL A 15 -5.16 -14.66 -1.98
CA VAL A 15 -4.59 -13.92 -0.84
C VAL A 15 -5.47 -14.19 0.37
N ASP A 16 -4.87 -14.37 1.54
CA ASP A 16 -5.62 -14.59 2.77
C ASP A 16 -6.54 -13.39 3.05
N PRO A 17 -7.84 -13.59 3.36
CA PRO A 17 -8.74 -12.48 3.66
C PRO A 17 -8.25 -11.57 4.79
N SER A 18 -7.49 -12.12 5.75
CA SER A 18 -6.89 -11.34 6.83
C SER A 18 -5.77 -10.41 6.35
N ASP A 19 -4.99 -10.83 5.34
CA ASP A 19 -3.97 -9.99 4.72
C ASP A 19 -4.61 -8.85 3.91
N LEU A 20 -5.65 -9.17 3.14
CA LEU A 20 -6.41 -8.15 2.41
C LEU A 20 -7.07 -7.16 3.37
N ARG A 21 -7.65 -7.64 4.47
CA ARG A 21 -8.21 -6.79 5.51
C ARG A 21 -7.15 -5.88 6.14
N ARG A 22 -5.94 -6.39 6.39
CA ARG A 22 -4.84 -5.57 6.93
C ARG A 22 -4.41 -4.49 5.95
N LEU A 23 -4.33 -4.79 4.66
CA LEU A 23 -4.06 -3.78 3.63
C LEU A 23 -5.17 -2.71 3.59
N CYS A 24 -6.43 -3.11 3.71
CA CYS A 24 -7.54 -2.14 3.82
C CYS A 24 -7.35 -1.21 5.03
N GLU A 25 -7.06 -1.75 6.22
CA GLU A 25 -6.84 -0.95 7.43
C GLU A 25 -5.71 0.07 7.25
N LEU A 26 -4.57 -0.34 6.69
CA LEU A 26 -3.44 0.55 6.41
C LEU A 26 -3.76 1.61 5.34
N ALA A 27 -4.71 1.34 4.45
CA ALA A 27 -5.11 2.25 3.38
C ALA A 27 -6.21 3.24 3.79
N VAL A 28 -6.75 3.17 5.02
CA VAL A 28 -7.78 4.12 5.50
C VAL A 28 -7.21 5.53 5.65
N ASP A 29 -6.05 5.64 6.30
CA ASP A 29 -5.33 6.90 6.55
C ASP A 29 -3.83 6.67 6.30
N PRO A 30 -3.42 6.57 5.02
CA PRO A 30 -2.06 6.20 4.69
C PRO A 30 -1.07 7.29 5.12
N TRP A 31 0.07 6.89 5.68
CA TRP A 31 1.17 7.81 5.94
C TRP A 31 1.79 8.27 4.61
N MET A 32 1.75 9.58 4.36
CA MET A 32 2.12 10.19 3.08
C MET A 32 3.29 11.18 3.27
N PRO A 33 4.55 10.72 3.17
CA PRO A 33 5.72 11.60 3.30
C PRO A 33 5.87 12.59 2.14
N ALA A 34 5.19 12.31 1.02
CA ALA A 34 5.12 13.19 -0.15
C ALA A 34 3.72 13.18 -0.75
N VAL A 35 3.32 14.32 -1.30
CA VAL A 35 2.07 14.47 -2.05
C VAL A 35 2.28 13.97 -3.47
N ALA A 36 1.46 13.02 -3.93
CA ALA A 36 1.50 12.59 -5.33
C ALA A 36 1.03 13.72 -6.27
N GLY A 37 1.73 13.89 -7.39
CA GLY A 37 1.42 14.91 -8.40
C GLY A 37 0.26 14.56 -9.35
N GLY A 38 -0.51 13.51 -9.07
CA GLY A 38 -1.59 13.04 -9.93
C GLY A 38 -2.35 11.85 -9.34
N PHE A 39 -3.36 11.37 -10.07
CA PHE A 39 -4.13 10.18 -9.72
C PHE A 39 -3.98 9.12 -10.82
N HIS A 40 -3.90 7.86 -10.40
CA HIS A 40 -3.87 6.71 -11.27
C HIS A 40 -5.27 6.09 -11.39
N VAL A 41 -5.65 5.76 -12.62
CA VAL A 41 -6.89 5.06 -12.96
C VAL A 41 -6.54 3.64 -13.33
N CYS A 42 -7.26 2.65 -12.82
CA CYS A 42 -7.01 1.25 -13.17
C CYS A 42 -7.18 1.04 -14.68
N ARG A 43 -6.10 0.64 -15.34
CA ARG A 43 -6.07 0.46 -16.80
C ARG A 43 -6.77 -0.83 -17.28
N PHE A 44 -7.14 -1.72 -16.36
CA PHE A 44 -7.89 -2.95 -16.65
C PHE A 44 -9.41 -2.76 -16.62
N CYS A 45 -9.94 -1.92 -15.72
CA CYS A 45 -11.39 -1.79 -15.50
C CYS A 45 -11.90 -0.35 -15.32
N GLY A 46 -11.02 0.66 -15.35
CA GLY A 46 -11.40 2.06 -15.23
C GLY A 46 -11.69 2.54 -13.80
N PHE A 47 -11.35 1.76 -12.76
CA PHE A 47 -11.55 2.14 -11.37
C PHE A 47 -10.79 3.42 -10.97
N THR A 48 -11.43 4.33 -10.21
CA THR A 48 -10.96 5.70 -9.94
C THR A 48 -10.79 6.05 -8.45
N GLY A 49 -10.80 5.08 -7.54
CA GLY A 49 -10.19 5.29 -6.21
C GLY A 49 -11.06 5.13 -4.96
N GLY A 50 -12.35 4.80 -5.08
CA GLY A 50 -13.22 4.52 -3.93
C GLY A 50 -13.75 3.10 -3.94
N LEU A 51 -13.53 2.33 -2.88
CA LEU A 51 -14.05 0.95 -2.76
C LEU A 51 -14.47 0.61 -1.33
N GLU A 52 -15.35 -0.37 -1.18
CA GLU A 52 -15.59 -1.04 0.10
C GLU A 52 -15.07 -2.48 0.00
N CYS A 53 -14.13 -2.85 0.86
CA CYS A 53 -13.53 -4.20 0.87
C CYS A 53 -13.32 -4.64 2.32
N GLN A 54 -13.64 -5.91 2.60
CA GLN A 54 -13.58 -6.49 3.95
C GLN A 54 -14.39 -5.67 4.99
N GLY A 55 -15.48 -5.01 4.56
CA GLY A 55 -16.30 -4.14 5.41
C GLY A 55 -15.66 -2.79 5.76
N ILE A 56 -14.57 -2.42 5.08
CA ILE A 56 -13.84 -1.16 5.28
C ILE A 56 -14.04 -0.29 4.05
N LYS A 57 -14.50 0.94 4.25
CA LYS A 57 -14.65 1.93 3.19
C LYS A 57 -13.33 2.67 2.98
N LEU A 58 -12.82 2.62 1.76
CA LEU A 58 -11.58 3.25 1.34
C LEU A 58 -11.87 4.36 0.34
N THR A 59 -11.13 5.45 0.46
CA THR A 59 -11.21 6.63 -0.41
C THR A 59 -9.81 7.07 -0.77
N GLY A 60 -9.63 7.69 -1.94
CA GLY A 60 -8.31 8.15 -2.34
C GLY A 60 -7.35 7.00 -2.65
N LEU A 61 -7.85 5.86 -3.11
CA LEU A 61 -7.00 4.88 -3.76
C LEU A 61 -6.56 5.45 -5.11
N GLY A 62 -5.29 5.24 -5.49
CA GLY A 62 -4.76 5.70 -6.77
C GLY A 62 -3.99 7.03 -6.71
N TRP A 63 -3.93 7.70 -5.58
CA TRP A 63 -3.03 8.85 -5.38
C TRP A 63 -2.08 8.68 -4.18
N SER A 64 -2.26 7.65 -3.37
CA SER A 64 -1.43 7.38 -2.18
C SER A 64 -0.62 6.10 -2.33
N ASN A 65 0.47 6.01 -1.58
CA ASN A 65 1.28 4.81 -1.42
C ASN A 65 1.21 4.33 0.03
N LEU A 66 1.47 3.03 0.21
CA LEU A 66 1.65 2.37 1.49
C LEU A 66 3.15 2.10 1.67
N TYR A 67 3.70 2.59 2.77
CA TYR A 67 5.09 2.34 3.17
C TYR A 67 5.08 1.29 4.29
N ILE A 68 5.61 0.10 4.01
CA ILE A 68 5.57 -1.05 4.91
C ILE A 68 6.99 -1.36 5.39
N PRO A 69 7.37 -0.97 6.64
CA PRO A 69 8.68 -1.28 7.18
C PRO A 69 8.83 -2.78 7.50
N ASP A 70 10.01 -3.34 7.25
CA ASP A 70 10.36 -4.73 7.58
C ASP A 70 11.87 -4.88 7.78
N GLY A 71 12.33 -4.75 9.02
CA GLY A 71 13.75 -4.85 9.36
C GLY A 71 14.55 -3.64 8.87
N ASN A 72 15.39 -3.82 7.86
CA ASN A 72 16.27 -2.78 7.31
C ASN A 72 15.83 -2.28 5.92
N ARG A 73 14.55 -2.50 5.57
CA ARG A 73 13.95 -2.09 4.30
C ARG A 73 12.53 -1.58 4.53
N ILE A 74 12.08 -0.76 3.59
CA ILE A 74 10.70 -0.27 3.52
C ILE A 74 10.17 -0.67 2.15
N TYR A 75 9.07 -1.43 2.12
CA TYR A 75 8.34 -1.66 0.88
C TYR A 75 7.47 -0.46 0.58
N GLU A 76 7.51 0.00 -0.65
CA GLU A 76 6.54 0.95 -1.18
C GLU A 76 5.56 0.19 -2.08
N ALA A 77 4.26 0.43 -1.91
CA ALA A 77 3.21 -0.13 -2.76
C ALA A 77 2.14 0.93 -3.03
N PRO A 78 1.53 0.97 -4.23
CA PRO A 78 0.37 1.82 -4.44
C PRO A 78 -0.79 1.38 -3.55
N SER A 79 -1.58 2.31 -3.02
CA SER A 79 -2.79 1.98 -2.25
C SER A 79 -3.80 1.15 -3.08
N MET A 80 -3.73 1.25 -4.41
CA MET A 80 -4.48 0.39 -5.33
C MET A 80 -4.16 -1.10 -5.25
N ILE A 81 -3.14 -1.51 -4.48
CA ILE A 81 -2.90 -2.93 -4.19
C ILE A 81 -4.15 -3.64 -3.65
N VAL A 82 -4.98 -2.96 -2.85
CA VAL A 82 -6.26 -3.49 -2.35
C VAL A 82 -7.19 -3.82 -3.52
N HIS A 83 -7.37 -2.87 -4.44
CA HIS A 83 -8.19 -3.05 -5.63
C HIS A 83 -7.64 -4.14 -6.55
N TYR A 84 -6.31 -4.20 -6.73
CA TYR A 84 -5.67 -5.21 -7.57
C TYR A 84 -5.88 -6.63 -7.04
N ILE A 85 -5.81 -6.82 -5.72
CA ILE A 85 -6.11 -8.11 -5.09
C ILE A 85 -7.59 -8.44 -5.28
N ASP A 86 -8.47 -7.52 -4.89
CA ASP A 86 -9.93 -7.73 -4.85
C ASP A 86 -10.55 -7.95 -6.24
N ALA A 87 -10.23 -7.09 -7.21
CA ALA A 87 -10.87 -7.08 -8.54
C ALA A 87 -10.09 -7.86 -9.60
N HIS A 88 -8.79 -8.03 -9.42
CA HIS A 88 -7.89 -8.58 -10.45
C HIS A 88 -7.11 -9.81 -10.01
N GLY A 89 -7.34 -10.29 -8.78
CA GLY A 89 -6.72 -11.51 -8.26
C GLY A 89 -5.21 -11.42 -8.17
N TYR A 90 -4.67 -10.20 -8.05
CA TYR A 90 -3.26 -9.98 -7.85
C TYR A 90 -2.81 -10.67 -6.55
N ALA A 91 -1.74 -11.46 -6.63
CA ALA A 91 -1.12 -12.09 -5.48
C ALA A 91 0.24 -11.42 -5.22
N PRO A 92 0.36 -10.52 -4.23
CA PRO A 92 1.64 -9.95 -3.86
C PRO A 92 2.62 -11.03 -3.36
N PRO A 93 3.94 -10.76 -3.41
CA PRO A 93 4.94 -11.66 -2.84
C PRO A 93 4.68 -11.93 -1.35
N GLU A 94 4.88 -13.18 -0.92
CA GLU A 94 4.60 -13.61 0.45
C GLU A 94 5.46 -12.86 1.49
N GLU A 95 6.68 -12.47 1.14
CA GLU A 95 7.53 -11.64 2.01
C GLU A 95 6.96 -10.25 2.26
N PHE A 96 6.23 -9.69 1.28
CA PHE A 96 5.53 -8.42 1.44
C PHE A 96 4.30 -8.60 2.36
N LEU A 97 3.52 -9.67 2.16
CA LEU A 97 2.37 -9.97 3.04
C LEU A 97 2.82 -10.22 4.48
N LYS A 98 3.96 -10.89 4.70
CA LYS A 98 4.56 -11.05 6.03
C LYS A 98 4.93 -9.72 6.69
N ALA A 99 5.37 -8.73 5.92
CA ALA A 99 5.64 -7.39 6.41
C ALA A 99 4.34 -6.65 6.76
N VAL A 100 3.32 -6.73 5.90
CA VAL A 100 1.99 -6.15 6.13
C VAL A 100 1.37 -6.63 7.44
N ARG A 101 1.46 -7.93 7.73
CA ARG A 101 0.96 -8.53 8.98
C ARG A 101 1.59 -7.93 10.24
N LYS A 102 2.84 -7.48 10.16
CA LYS A 102 3.60 -6.92 11.30
C LYS A 102 3.57 -5.40 11.35
N CYS A 103 3.23 -4.74 10.25
CA CYS A 103 3.18 -3.29 10.16
C CYS A 103 2.18 -2.75 11.17
N PRO A 104 2.55 -1.83 12.07
CA PRO A 104 1.61 -1.11 12.93
C PRO A 104 0.66 -0.23 12.12
N GLU A 105 -0.33 0.36 12.78
CA GLU A 105 -1.17 1.38 12.16
C GLU A 105 -0.29 2.55 11.68
N MET A 106 -0.53 3.02 10.45
CA MET A 106 0.19 4.18 9.93
C MET A 106 -0.09 5.41 10.80
N ASN A 107 0.89 6.30 10.90
CA ASN A 107 0.86 7.49 11.78
C ASN A 107 0.87 7.19 13.29
N SER A 108 1.06 5.94 13.72
CA SER A 108 1.29 5.61 15.14
C SER A 108 2.76 5.84 15.54
N PRO A 109 3.05 6.08 16.83
CA PRO A 109 4.44 6.17 17.31
C PRO A 109 5.27 4.92 16.99
N GLU A 110 4.68 3.73 17.11
CA GLU A 110 5.33 2.46 16.79
C GLU A 110 5.67 2.35 15.29
N TYR A 111 4.80 2.89 14.43
CA TYR A 111 5.06 2.96 13.00
C TYR A 111 6.23 3.91 12.68
N ASP A 112 6.26 5.10 13.29
CA ASP A 112 7.34 6.07 13.09
C ASP A 112 8.70 5.51 13.53
N GLU A 113 8.76 4.81 14.67
CA GLU A 113 9.96 4.11 15.13
C GLU A 113 10.43 3.03 14.14
N LEU A 114 9.50 2.28 13.55
CA LEU A 114 9.82 1.28 12.54
C LEU A 114 10.30 1.91 11.22
N ILE A 115 9.73 3.04 10.80
CA ILE A 115 10.21 3.78 9.63
C ILE A 115 11.65 4.25 9.87
N LEU A 116 11.97 4.81 11.04
CA LEU A 116 13.34 5.23 11.37
C LEU A 116 14.33 4.08 11.34
N SER A 117 14.01 3.00 12.05
CA SER A 117 14.89 1.83 12.17
C SER A 117 15.06 1.09 10.84
N SER A 118 14.09 1.21 9.93
CA SER A 118 14.15 0.68 8.57
C SER A 118 14.90 1.58 7.57
N GLY A 119 15.53 2.67 8.04
CA GLY A 119 16.32 3.59 7.21
C GLY A 119 15.51 4.72 6.56
N GLY A 120 14.25 4.92 6.94
CA GLY A 120 13.34 5.92 6.39
C GLY A 120 13.55 7.35 6.86
N LYS A 121 14.72 7.69 7.42
CA LYS A 121 14.98 9.04 7.98
C LYS A 121 14.71 10.15 6.97
N SER A 122 15.14 9.98 5.71
CA SER A 122 14.92 10.96 4.64
C SER A 122 13.45 11.10 4.23
N LEU A 123 12.59 10.14 4.56
CA LEU A 123 11.15 10.21 4.29
C LEU A 123 10.41 11.04 5.35
N MET A 124 11.02 11.24 6.53
CA MET A 124 10.45 12.05 7.61
C MET A 124 10.99 13.47 7.68
N GLU A 125 12.06 13.76 6.94
CA GLU A 125 12.58 15.11 6.82
C GLU A 125 11.75 15.89 5.77
N PRO A 126 11.40 17.16 6.04
CA PRO A 126 10.77 17.99 5.02
C PRO A 126 11.73 18.13 3.82
N PRO A 127 11.22 18.27 2.59
CA PRO A 127 12.06 18.45 1.41
C PRO A 127 13.05 19.61 1.65
N SER A 128 14.34 19.35 1.50
CA SER A 128 15.36 20.40 1.51
C SER A 128 14.98 21.47 0.48
N GLN A 129 14.93 22.74 0.94
CA GLN A 129 14.65 23.91 0.09
C GLN A 129 15.68 24.07 -1.03
#